data_AF-B1WWS5-F1
#
_entry.id   AF-B1WWS5-F1
#
_cell.length_a   1.000
_cell.length_b   1.000
_cell.length_c   1.000
_cell.angle_alpha   90.00
_cell.angle_beta   90.00
_cell.angle_gamma   90.00
#
_symmetry.space_group_name_H-M   'P 1'
#
loop_
_entity.id
_entity.type
_entity.pdbx_description
1 polymer ?
#
loop_
_entity_poly.entity_id
_entity_poly.type
_entity_poly.pdbx_seq_one_letter_code
_entity_poly.pdbx_strand_id
1 'polypeptide(L)'
;MAVMGKYCKAYLLKDLRQFSQWTEQAENVREETQEVEGKQVQVKRKLRDDDFLYLQENYVVTDGIFKDENIIFDKVTDDWKDFCNNRLQFEIPLAVESN
;
A
#
# COMPACT_ATOMS: atom_id res chain seq x y z
N MET A 1 -14.72 -9.29 6.84
CA MET A 1 -14.21 -8.58 8.03
C MET A 1 -12.81 -8.15 7.67
N ALA A 2 -12.51 -6.84 7.72
CA ALA A 2 -11.19 -6.35 7.40
C ALA A 2 -10.15 -6.98 8.34
N VAL A 3 -9.04 -7.46 7.79
CA VAL A 3 -7.97 -8.08 8.56
C VAL A 3 -6.89 -7.03 8.79
N MET A 4 -6.65 -6.67 10.05
CA MET A 4 -5.52 -5.83 10.40
C MET A 4 -4.23 -6.67 10.24
N GLY A 5 -3.30 -6.21 9.41
CA GLY A 5 -1.98 -6.84 9.31
C GLY A 5 -1.24 -6.76 10.64
N LYS A 6 -0.42 -7.77 10.96
CA LYS A 6 0.41 -7.71 12.18
C LYS A 6 1.49 -6.64 12.07
N TYR A 7 1.93 -6.34 10.85
CA TYR A 7 2.90 -5.32 10.53
C TYR A 7 2.61 -4.71 9.15
N CYS A 8 2.71 -3.39 9.07
CA CYS A 8 2.79 -2.66 7.81
C CYS A 8 3.77 -1.49 7.97
N LYS A 9 4.39 -1.08 6.87
CA LYS A 9 5.28 0.08 6.81
C LYS A 9 4.88 0.99 5.67
N ALA A 10 4.78 2.28 5.95
CA ALA A 10 4.43 3.28 4.97
C ALA A 10 5.65 3.66 4.11
N TYR A 11 5.46 3.74 2.81
CA TYR A 11 6.45 4.15 1.83
C TYR A 11 5.86 5.20 0.89
N LEU A 12 6.69 6.12 0.41
CA LEU A 12 6.26 7.09 -0.60
C LEU A 12 6.00 6.36 -1.91
N LEU A 13 4.96 6.76 -2.64
CA LEU A 13 4.59 6.13 -3.90
C LEU A 13 5.71 6.23 -4.93
N LYS A 14 6.46 7.34 -4.95
CA LYS A 14 7.65 7.48 -5.80
C LYS A 14 8.70 6.39 -5.58
N ASP A 15 8.80 5.86 -4.36
CA ASP A 15 9.77 4.81 -4.03
C ASP A 15 9.25 3.45 -4.50
N LEU A 16 7.95 3.21 -4.41
CA LEU A 16 7.30 2.00 -4.93
C LEU A 16 7.33 1.95 -6.47
N ARG A 17 7.10 3.09 -7.13
CA ARG A 17 7.17 3.26 -8.60
C ARG A 17 8.57 3.03 -9.18
N GLN A 18 9.62 2.99 -8.36
CA GLN A 18 10.97 2.63 -8.83
C GLN A 18 11.08 1.13 -9.19
N PHE A 19 10.13 0.30 -8.75
CA PHE A 19 10.07 -1.09 -9.17
C PHE A 19 9.60 -1.18 -10.63
N SER A 20 10.39 -1.82 -11.49
CA SER A 20 10.17 -1.82 -12.95
C SER A 20 8.86 -2.49 -13.39
N GLN A 21 8.34 -3.42 -12.59
CA GLN A 21 7.08 -4.13 -12.87
C GLN A 21 5.90 -3.59 -12.06
N TRP A 22 6.07 -2.41 -11.43
CA TRP A 22 5.02 -1.76 -10.66
C TRP A 22 3.79 -1.48 -11.53
N THR A 23 2.62 -1.92 -11.08
CA THR A 23 1.34 -1.69 -11.77
C THR A 23 0.27 -1.37 -10.74
N GLU A 24 -0.19 -0.12 -10.71
CA GLU A 24 -1.19 0.34 -9.74
C GLU A 24 -2.59 -0.12 -10.15
N GLN A 25 -3.28 -0.79 -9.23
CA GLN A 25 -4.72 -1.01 -9.32
C GLN A 25 -5.45 0.27 -8.89
N ALA A 26 -5.39 1.30 -9.74
CA ALA A 26 -5.94 2.62 -9.46
C ALA A 26 -7.47 2.60 -9.18
N GLU A 27 -8.18 1.57 -9.63
CA GLU A 27 -9.58 1.36 -9.27
C GLU A 27 -9.80 1.05 -7.78
N ASN A 28 -8.80 0.55 -7.06
CA ASN A 28 -8.92 0.16 -5.65
C ASN A 28 -8.45 1.27 -4.70
N VAL A 29 -8.10 2.43 -5.23
CA VAL A 29 -7.66 3.57 -4.45
C VAL A 29 -8.75 4.00 -3.48
N ARG A 30 -8.36 4.34 -2.25
CA ARG A 30 -9.31 4.63 -1.18
C ARG A 30 -10.16 5.85 -1.56
N GLU A 31 -11.40 5.84 -1.09
CA GLU A 31 -12.28 7.00 -1.23
C GLU A 31 -11.99 8.00 -0.12
N GLU A 32 -12.05 9.29 -0.47
CA GLU A 32 -11.95 10.38 0.47
C GLU A 32 -13.21 11.22 0.38
N THR A 33 -13.68 11.69 1.54
CA THR A 33 -14.73 12.68 1.59
C THR A 33 -14.17 14.01 1.09
N GLN A 34 -14.67 14.49 -0.04
CA GLN A 34 -14.44 15.83 -0.53
C GLN A 34 -15.72 16.65 -0.42
N GLU A 35 -15.58 17.93 -0.08
CA GLU A 35 -16.70 18.87 -0.11
C GLU A 35 -16.76 19.50 -1.51
N VAL A 36 -17.83 19.20 -2.24
CA VAL A 36 -18.11 19.78 -3.56
C VAL A 36 -19.44 20.51 -3.47
N GLU A 37 -19.43 21.83 -3.69
CA GLU A 37 -20.63 22.68 -3.63
C GLU A 37 -21.40 22.58 -2.29
N GLY A 38 -20.68 22.46 -1.17
CA GLY A 38 -21.27 22.33 0.17
C GLY A 38 -21.87 20.95 0.47
N LYS A 39 -21.64 19.95 -0.38
CA LYS A 39 -22.02 18.55 -0.15
C LYS A 39 -20.77 17.69 0.03
N GLN A 40 -20.80 16.83 1.03
CA GLN A 40 -19.80 15.78 1.21
C GLN A 40 -20.05 14.67 0.19
N VAL A 41 -19.09 14.43 -0.69
CA VAL A 41 -19.11 13.35 -1.68
C VAL A 41 -17.89 12.45 -1.45
N GLN A 42 -18.09 11.14 -1.58
CA GLN A 42 -16.98 10.18 -1.60
C GLN A 42 -16.41 10.14 -3.01
N VAL A 43 -15.13 10.44 -3.15
CA VAL A 43 -14.42 10.37 -4.43
C VAL A 43 -13.11 9.61 -4.24
N LYS A 44 -12.72 8.81 -5.23
CA LYS A 44 -11.41 8.15 -5.22
C LYS A 44 -10.32 9.20 -5.21
N ARG A 45 -9.38 9.10 -4.27
CA ARG A 45 -8.20 9.98 -4.30
C ARG A 45 -7.41 9.77 -5.57
N LYS A 46 -6.61 10.77 -5.91
CA LYS A 46 -5.64 10.66 -6.98
C LYS A 46 -4.27 10.39 -6.35
N LEU A 47 -3.69 9.23 -6.63
CA LEU A 47 -2.36 8.88 -6.16
C LEU A 47 -1.27 9.72 -6.82
N ARG A 48 -0.44 10.36 -6.00
CA ARG A 48 0.70 11.21 -6.34
C ARG A 48 1.98 10.63 -5.76
N ASP A 49 3.11 11.03 -6.31
CA ASP A 49 4.44 10.53 -5.92
C ASP A 49 4.80 10.77 -4.44
N ASP A 50 4.22 11.81 -3.84
CA ASP A 50 4.37 12.19 -2.44
C ASP A 50 3.37 11.52 -1.49
N ASP A 51 2.41 10.75 -2.03
CA ASP A 51 1.47 9.99 -1.22
C ASP A 51 2.15 8.78 -0.57
N PHE A 52 1.67 8.42 0.62
CA PHE A 52 2.11 7.21 1.32
C PHE A 52 1.17 6.05 1.03
N LEU A 53 1.75 4.91 0.64
CA LEU A 53 1.08 3.62 0.63
C LEU A 53 1.72 2.68 1.66
N TYR A 54 1.00 1.62 2.02
CA TYR A 54 1.39 0.72 3.09
C TYR A 54 1.80 -0.63 2.49
N LEU A 55 3.07 -1.00 2.67
CA LEU A 55 3.54 -2.36 2.40
C LEU A 55 3.22 -3.23 3.61
N GLN A 56 2.42 -4.27 3.38
CA GLN A 56 1.95 -5.21 4.38
C GLN A 56 2.93 -6.37 4.56
N GLU A 57 2.81 -7.11 5.66
CA GLU A 57 3.61 -8.31 5.99
C GLU A 57 3.61 -9.39 4.89
N ASN A 58 2.55 -9.46 4.08
CA ASN A 58 2.42 -10.38 2.94
C ASN A 58 2.96 -9.80 1.62
N TYR A 59 3.73 -8.70 1.68
CA TYR A 59 4.28 -7.97 0.53
C TYR A 59 3.23 -7.34 -0.40
N VAL A 60 1.96 -7.26 0.02
CA VAL A 60 0.91 -6.53 -0.70
C VAL A 60 0.99 -5.06 -0.32
N VAL A 61 0.75 -4.17 -1.29
CA VAL A 61 0.66 -2.73 -1.04
C VAL A 61 -0.80 -2.28 -1.04
N THR A 62 -1.19 -1.59 0.01
CA THR A 62 -2.54 -1.06 0.21
C THR A 62 -2.53 0.45 0.42
N ASP A 63 -3.60 1.12 0.00
CA ASP A 63 -3.87 2.54 0.28
C ASP A 63 -4.63 2.69 1.59
N GLY A 64 -4.04 2.14 2.66
CA GLY A 64 -4.61 2.08 4.00
C GLY A 64 -3.94 1.02 4.86
N ILE A 65 -4.31 0.98 6.14
CA ILE A 65 -3.69 0.09 7.15
C ILE A 65 -4.22 -1.35 7.11
N PHE A 66 -5.38 -1.59 6.48
CA PHE A 66 -5.99 -2.92 6.37
C PHE A 66 -5.39 -3.67 5.18
N LYS A 67 -5.03 -4.94 5.35
CA LYS A 67 -4.28 -5.70 4.33
C LYS A 67 -5.13 -6.28 3.20
N ASP A 68 -6.45 -6.26 3.39
CA ASP A 68 -7.47 -6.78 2.45
C ASP A 68 -8.35 -5.68 1.85
N GLU A 69 -8.04 -4.41 2.14
CA GLU A 69 -8.74 -3.25 1.58
C GLU A 69 -7.81 -2.37 0.76
N ASN A 70 -8.39 -1.69 -0.22
CA ASN A 70 -7.71 -0.71 -1.06
C ASN A 70 -6.37 -1.21 -1.62
N ILE A 71 -6.36 -2.44 -2.14
CA ILE A 71 -5.15 -3.12 -2.64
C ILE A 71 -4.67 -2.44 -3.92
N ILE A 72 -3.51 -1.79 -3.84
CA ILE A 72 -2.89 -1.08 -4.98
C ILE A 72 -1.96 -1.99 -5.76
N PHE A 73 -1.31 -2.95 -5.10
CA PHE A 73 -0.41 -3.90 -5.75
C PHE A 73 -0.34 -5.23 -4.98
N ASP A 74 -0.60 -6.34 -5.65
CA ASP A 74 -0.69 -7.69 -5.09
C ASP A 74 0.19 -8.72 -5.81
N LYS A 75 0.98 -8.31 -6.79
CA LYS A 75 1.88 -9.20 -7.54
C LYS A 75 3.15 -9.48 -6.75
N VAL A 76 3.06 -10.40 -5.79
CA VAL A 76 4.17 -10.80 -4.92
C VAL A 76 5.10 -11.79 -5.64
N THR A 77 6.02 -11.25 -6.45
CA THR A 77 7.10 -12.01 -7.11
C THR A 77 8.37 -12.03 -6.24
N ASP A 78 9.32 -12.91 -6.56
CA ASP A 78 10.62 -12.92 -5.86
C ASP A 78 11.41 -11.63 -6.13
N ASP A 79 11.35 -11.09 -7.36
CA ASP A 79 11.94 -9.79 -7.71
C ASP A 79 11.34 -8.65 -6.88
N TRP A 80 10.03 -8.70 -6.61
CA TRP A 80 9.37 -7.72 -5.75
C TRP A 80 9.83 -7.81 -4.30
N LYS A 81 9.95 -9.04 -3.76
CA LYS A 81 10.49 -9.25 -2.41
C LYS A 81 11.93 -8.76 -2.32
N ASP A 82 12.76 -9.05 -3.31
CA ASP A 82 14.15 -8.57 -3.37
C ASP A 82 14.20 -7.03 -3.36
N PHE A 83 13.39 -6.37 -4.19
CA PHE A 83 13.24 -4.92 -4.19
C PHE A 83 12.80 -4.38 -2.82
N CYS A 84 11.81 -5.01 -2.18
CA CYS A 84 11.36 -4.59 -0.85
C CYS A 84 12.46 -4.68 0.20
N ASN A 85 13.22 -5.78 0.21
CA ASN A 85 14.29 -6.00 1.19
C ASN A 85 15.51 -5.10 0.90
N ASN A 86 15.98 -5.05 -0.34
CA ASN A 86 17.23 -4.37 -0.70
C ASN A 86 17.06 -2.87 -0.94
N ARG A 87 15.95 -2.44 -1.55
CA ARG A 87 15.72 -1.03 -1.91
C ARG A 87 14.89 -0.30 -0.87
N LEU A 88 13.77 -0.89 -0.44
CA LEU A 88 12.89 -0.27 0.55
C LEU A 88 13.32 -0.54 1.99
N GLN A 89 14.27 -1.45 2.22
CA GLN A 89 14.69 -1.87 3.55
C GLN A 89 13.47 -2.28 4.39
N PHE A 90 12.60 -3.07 3.77
CA PHE A 90 11.45 -3.66 4.43
C PHE A 90 11.91 -4.92 5.16
N GLU A 91 11.91 -4.84 6.49
CA GLU A 91 12.23 -5.96 7.36
C GLU A 91 11.06 -6.15 8.33
N ILE A 92 10.53 -7.36 8.40
CA ILE A 92 9.50 -7.71 9.36
C ILE A 92 10.21 -7.98 10.69
N PRO A 93 9.86 -7.28 11.79
CA PRO A 93 10.49 -7.54 13.08
C PRO A 93 10.23 -8.97 13.55
N LEU A 94 11.28 -9.69 13.99
CA LEU A 94 11.22 -11.08 14.46
C LEU A 94 10.16 -11.33 15.55
N ALA A 95 9.82 -10.30 16.35
CA ALA A 95 8.78 -10.37 17.37
C ALA A 95 7.35 -10.60 16.81
N VAL A 96 7.15 -10.40 15.50
CA VAL A 96 5.85 -10.52 14.82
C VAL A 96 5.62 -11.93 14.25
N GLU A 97 6.69 -12.69 13.99
CA GLU A 97 6.63 -14.05 13.42
C GLU A 97 6.29 -15.14 14.45
N SER A 98 6.35 -14.82 15.75
CA SER A 98 6.08 -15.78 16.83
C SER A 98 4.61 -15.72 17.28
N ASN A 99 3.68 -16.23 16.46
CA ASN A 99 2.35 -16.66 16.93
C ASN A 99 1.66 -17.56 15.91
#